data_AF-A0AAN9RIN9-F1
#
_entry.id   AF-A0AAN9RIN9-F1
#
_cell.length_a   1.000
_cell.length_b   1.000
_cell.length_c   1.000
_cell.angle_alpha   90.00
_cell.angle_beta   90.00
_cell.angle_gamma   90.00
#
_symmetry.space_group_name_H-M   'P 1'
#
loop_
_entity.id
_entity.type
_entity.pdbx_description
1 polymer ?
#
loop_
_entity_poly.entity_id
_entity_poly.type
_entity_poly.pdbx_seq_one_letter_code
_entity_poly.pdbx_strand_id
1 'polypeptide(L)'
;MKSMVTPLRRVSPFRQQNGHNTLPFFSLARYPSSPNFSFSPLSLSLSMAASPQSSSPAVSRGDAKIDKDGVFQLIQAHQEKAARLPPVEEIRTVLDRSVRGMLSTFSKKFDGYPSGSMVDFACDANGYPILAVSDLAVHSKDLTANPKCSLLVARDPEDRTDLVITLHGDAITVPEKDKEAVRAAYLARHPNAFWVDFGDFQFLRIEPKVVRFVSGVATALLGSGEFTGDEYKSAKVDPIAQFSKPVTSHMNKDHADDNKVIVQHWTSVPVDFAYLLDLDSLGFNVKAGYQDDTFKLRVPFPRRAEDRKDVKTLIVEMLQAARPKAE
;
A
#
# COMPACT_ATOMS: atom_id res chain seq x y z
N MET A 1 49.23 7.99 47.22
CA MET A 1 49.41 7.02 48.32
C MET A 1 48.36 5.93 48.20
N LYS A 2 48.81 4.67 48.09
CA LYS A 2 48.17 3.37 48.40
C LYS A 2 46.70 3.16 47.95
N SER A 3 46.43 2.39 46.88
CA SER A 3 46.44 0.91 46.81
C SER A 3 45.44 0.23 47.75
N MET A 4 44.40 -0.40 47.19
CA MET A 4 44.16 -1.84 47.41
C MET A 4 43.28 -2.46 46.32
N VAL A 5 43.88 -3.43 45.66
CA VAL A 5 43.35 -4.43 44.70
C VAL A 5 42.90 -5.65 45.52
N THR A 6 41.88 -6.44 45.16
CA THR A 6 41.90 -7.82 44.54
C THR A 6 40.69 -8.62 45.12
N PRO A 7 40.28 -9.82 44.64
CA PRO A 7 40.46 -10.50 43.34
C PRO A 7 39.18 -11.10 42.70
N LEU A 8 39.37 -11.54 41.44
CA LEU A 8 38.52 -12.43 40.65
C LEU A 8 38.29 -13.83 41.27
N ARG A 9 37.17 -14.47 40.90
CA ARG A 9 37.06 -15.94 40.82
C ARG A 9 36.84 -16.41 39.37
N ARG A 10 37.83 -17.19 38.89
CA ARG A 10 37.79 -18.06 37.71
C ARG A 10 36.80 -19.22 37.92
N VAL A 11 36.11 -19.62 36.85
CA VAL A 11 35.70 -21.01 36.64
C VAL A 11 35.94 -21.38 35.17
N SER A 12 36.64 -22.49 34.94
CA SER A 12 36.83 -23.23 33.68
C SER A 12 37.24 -24.65 34.07
N PRO A 13 37.36 -25.63 33.15
CA PRO A 13 36.37 -26.14 32.18
C PRO A 13 36.27 -27.68 32.23
N PHE A 14 35.16 -28.30 31.83
CA PHE A 14 35.04 -29.74 31.51
C PHE A 14 33.75 -29.89 30.66
N ARG A 15 33.56 -30.76 29.66
CA ARG A 15 34.37 -31.73 28.91
C ARG A 15 33.45 -32.26 27.79
N GLN A 16 34.05 -32.57 26.65
CA GLN A 16 33.49 -33.24 25.47
C GLN A 16 32.63 -34.47 25.80
N GLN A 17 31.51 -34.65 25.10
CA GLN A 17 31.02 -35.98 24.71
C GLN A 17 30.46 -35.94 23.29
N ASN A 18 31.02 -36.82 22.46
CA ASN A 18 30.59 -37.16 21.12
C ASN A 18 29.24 -37.88 21.15
N GLY A 19 28.34 -37.51 20.25
CA GLY A 19 27.15 -38.28 19.92
C GLY A 19 26.99 -38.32 18.40
N HIS A 20 27.46 -39.39 17.78
CA HIS A 20 27.08 -39.77 16.44
C HIS A 20 25.55 -39.93 16.40
N ASN A 21 24.87 -39.27 15.47
CA ASN A 21 23.56 -39.72 15.04
C ASN A 21 23.46 -39.67 13.53
N THR A 22 23.18 -40.86 13.02
CA THR A 22 23.00 -41.30 11.64
C THR A 22 21.82 -40.61 10.96
N LEU A 23 22.04 -40.17 9.72
CA LEU A 23 21.03 -39.73 8.77
C LEU A 23 20.06 -40.87 8.43
N PRO A 24 18.76 -40.60 8.21
CA PRO A 24 17.97 -41.37 7.28
C PRO A 24 17.84 -40.61 5.95
N PHE A 25 18.32 -41.26 4.91
CA PHE A 25 17.90 -41.05 3.52
C PHE A 25 16.38 -41.12 3.43
N PHE A 26 15.72 -40.09 2.89
CA PHE A 26 14.37 -40.22 2.36
C PHE A 26 14.33 -39.78 0.89
N SER A 27 13.76 -40.70 0.11
CA SER A 27 13.66 -40.74 -1.34
C SER A 27 12.73 -39.65 -1.89
N LEU A 28 13.07 -39.14 -3.09
CA LEU A 28 12.21 -38.27 -3.89
C LEU A 28 10.88 -38.95 -4.19
N ALA A 29 9.77 -38.33 -3.77
CA ALA A 29 8.44 -38.62 -4.29
C ALA A 29 7.99 -37.49 -5.22
N ARG A 30 7.67 -37.87 -6.47
CA ARG A 30 7.09 -37.03 -7.53
C ARG A 30 5.70 -36.53 -7.10
N TYR A 31 5.44 -35.23 -7.26
CA TYR A 31 4.09 -34.66 -7.22
C TYR A 31 3.38 -34.88 -8.57
N PRO A 32 2.13 -35.37 -8.61
CA PRO A 32 1.33 -35.35 -9.82
C PRO A 32 0.67 -33.97 -10.03
N SER A 33 0.60 -33.63 -11.31
CA SER A 33 0.00 -32.45 -11.95
C SER A 33 -1.49 -32.24 -11.62
N SER A 34 -1.87 -30.98 -11.43
CA SER A 34 -3.24 -30.49 -11.26
C SER A 34 -4.11 -30.70 -12.50
N PRO A 35 -5.42 -30.97 -12.38
CA PRO A 35 -6.32 -31.03 -13.52
C PRO A 35 -6.89 -29.64 -13.88
N ASN A 36 -6.96 -29.38 -15.18
CA ASN A 36 -7.64 -28.23 -15.79
C ASN A 36 -9.15 -28.34 -15.59
N PHE A 37 -9.77 -27.28 -15.05
CA PHE A 37 -11.23 -27.12 -15.07
C PHE A 37 -11.63 -26.26 -16.28
N SER A 38 -12.29 -26.90 -17.25
CA SER A 38 -12.95 -26.27 -18.40
C SER A 38 -14.41 -25.99 -18.04
N PHE A 39 -14.84 -24.74 -18.12
CA PHE A 39 -16.25 -24.36 -17.97
C PHE A 39 -16.94 -24.34 -19.34
N SER A 40 -17.98 -25.16 -19.50
CA SER A 40 -18.93 -25.07 -20.61
C SER A 40 -20.11 -24.15 -20.22
N PRO A 41 -20.62 -23.29 -21.11
CA PRO A 41 -21.78 -22.46 -20.81
C PRO A 41 -23.08 -23.24 -20.99
N LEU A 42 -23.96 -23.20 -19.98
CA LEU A 42 -25.33 -23.68 -20.05
C LEU A 42 -26.24 -22.59 -20.65
N SER A 43 -26.90 -22.94 -21.74
CA SER A 43 -27.95 -22.17 -22.40
C SER A 43 -29.23 -22.13 -21.56
N LEU A 44 -29.75 -20.94 -21.26
CA LEU A 44 -31.09 -20.76 -20.70
C LEU A 44 -32.13 -20.59 -21.81
N SER A 45 -33.13 -21.48 -21.81
CA SER A 45 -34.33 -21.41 -22.64
C SER A 45 -35.38 -20.49 -21.99
N LEU A 46 -35.98 -19.64 -22.82
CA LEU A 46 -37.07 -18.74 -22.47
C LEU A 46 -38.39 -19.54 -22.41
N SER A 47 -39.12 -19.47 -21.31
CA SER A 47 -40.51 -19.95 -21.23
C SER A 47 -41.42 -18.85 -20.72
N MET A 48 -42.44 -18.53 -21.52
CA MET A 48 -43.49 -17.57 -21.25
C MET A 48 -44.59 -18.22 -20.38
N ALA A 49 -44.97 -17.58 -19.28
CA ALA A 49 -46.20 -17.91 -18.57
C ALA A 49 -46.79 -16.67 -17.87
N ALA A 50 -48.12 -16.70 -17.77
CA ALA A 50 -49.04 -15.57 -17.70
C ALA A 50 -49.20 -14.89 -16.34
N SER A 51 -49.74 -13.66 -16.40
CA SER A 51 -50.09 -12.78 -15.28
C SER A 51 -51.23 -13.31 -14.41
N PRO A 52 -51.22 -12.94 -13.11
CA PRO A 52 -52.44 -12.59 -12.41
C PRO A 52 -52.39 -11.18 -11.80
N GLN A 53 -53.52 -10.48 -11.88
CA GLN A 53 -53.80 -9.23 -11.16
C GLN A 53 -53.88 -9.49 -9.65
N SER A 54 -53.27 -8.64 -8.83
CA SER A 54 -53.77 -8.36 -7.48
C SER A 54 -53.39 -6.96 -6.98
N SER A 55 -54.39 -6.36 -6.34
CA SER A 55 -54.48 -5.15 -5.54
C SER A 55 -53.20 -4.52 -4.99
N SER A 56 -53.08 -3.21 -5.22
CA SER A 56 -52.13 -2.30 -4.56
C SER A 56 -52.47 -2.10 -3.07
N PRO A 57 -51.52 -2.29 -2.15
CA PRO A 57 -51.52 -1.59 -0.88
C PRO A 57 -50.74 -0.28 -1.04
N ALA A 58 -51.32 0.82 -0.56
CA ALA A 58 -50.63 2.08 -0.42
C ALA A 58 -49.44 1.92 0.53
N VAL A 59 -48.21 1.99 -0.01
CA VAL A 59 -46.99 2.01 0.80
C VAL A 59 -46.74 3.44 1.23
N SER A 60 -46.91 3.68 2.53
CA SER A 60 -46.42 4.86 3.22
C SER A 60 -44.94 5.06 2.89
N ARG A 61 -44.60 6.24 2.36
CA ARG A 61 -43.24 6.66 2.01
C ARG A 61 -42.48 6.99 3.30
N GLY A 62 -42.19 5.96 4.10
CA GLY A 62 -41.17 6.03 5.14
C GLY A 62 -39.81 5.86 4.50
N ASP A 63 -38.82 6.60 4.97
CA ASP A 63 -37.41 6.43 4.61
C ASP A 63 -36.97 4.99 4.94
N ALA A 64 -37.17 4.07 4.01
CA ALA A 64 -36.71 2.70 4.13
C ALA A 64 -35.19 2.75 4.06
N LYS A 65 -34.53 2.77 5.23
CA LYS A 65 -33.08 2.60 5.33
C LYS A 65 -32.70 1.35 4.52
N ILE A 66 -31.83 1.53 3.53
CA ILE A 66 -31.26 0.42 2.77
C ILE A 66 -30.57 -0.51 3.77
N ASP A 67 -30.84 -1.80 3.67
CA ASP A 67 -30.20 -2.81 4.51
C ASP A 67 -28.71 -2.98 4.15
N LYS A 68 -27.98 -3.69 5.00
CA LYS A 68 -26.52 -3.85 4.86
C LYS A 68 -26.13 -4.54 3.55
N ASP A 69 -26.92 -5.53 3.13
CA ASP A 69 -26.65 -6.30 1.91
C ASP A 69 -26.86 -5.44 0.65
N GLY A 70 -27.90 -4.61 0.62
CA GLY A 70 -28.15 -3.64 -0.44
C GLY A 70 -27.04 -2.59 -0.54
N VAL A 71 -26.54 -2.09 0.59
CA VAL A 71 -25.41 -1.16 0.62
C VAL A 71 -24.13 -1.81 0.10
N PHE A 72 -23.86 -3.06 0.48
CA PHE A 72 -22.70 -3.79 -0.01
C PHE A 72 -22.71 -3.97 -1.54
N GLN A 73 -23.87 -4.31 -2.12
CA GLN A 73 -24.03 -4.41 -3.58
C GLN A 73 -23.80 -3.07 -4.29
N LEU A 74 -24.30 -1.97 -3.71
CA LEU A 74 -24.05 -0.61 -4.22
C LEU A 74 -22.55 -0.26 -4.21
N ILE A 75 -21.87 -0.58 -3.10
CA ILE A 75 -20.42 -0.35 -2.97
C ILE A 75 -19.67 -1.12 -4.06
N GLN A 76 -19.97 -2.41 -4.25
CA GLN A 76 -19.30 -3.21 -5.27
C GLN A 76 -19.53 -2.66 -6.68
N ALA A 77 -20.79 -2.42 -7.05
CA ALA A 77 -21.15 -1.92 -8.37
C ALA A 77 -20.54 -0.55 -8.67
N HIS A 78 -20.39 0.30 -7.64
CA HIS A 78 -19.71 1.59 -7.75
C HIS A 78 -18.20 1.42 -7.93
N GLN A 79 -17.57 0.62 -7.08
CA GLN A 79 -16.11 0.43 -7.06
C GLN A 79 -15.57 -0.15 -8.37
N GLU A 80 -16.31 -1.06 -9.01
CA GLU A 80 -15.96 -1.66 -10.30
C GLU A 80 -15.90 -0.63 -11.44
N LYS A 81 -16.68 0.46 -11.35
CA LYS A 81 -16.80 1.47 -12.42
C LYS A 81 -16.03 2.76 -12.13
N ALA A 82 -15.74 3.03 -10.86
CA ALA A 82 -15.12 4.28 -10.45
C ALA A 82 -13.73 4.46 -11.06
N ALA A 83 -13.52 5.57 -11.77
CA ALA A 83 -12.25 5.90 -12.38
C ALA A 83 -11.13 5.98 -11.32
N ARG A 84 -10.03 5.29 -11.59
CA ARG A 84 -8.85 5.16 -10.73
C ARG A 84 -7.59 5.08 -11.57
N LEU A 85 -6.45 5.33 -10.96
CA LEU A 85 -5.16 5.13 -11.62
C LEU A 85 -5.03 3.66 -12.08
N PRO A 86 -4.37 3.40 -13.23
CA PRO A 86 -3.88 2.07 -13.55
C PRO A 86 -3.06 1.51 -12.37
N PRO A 87 -3.18 0.20 -12.05
CA PRO A 87 -2.54 -0.35 -10.85
C PRO A 87 -1.03 -0.08 -10.74
N VAL A 88 -0.30 -0.13 -11.86
CA VAL A 88 1.14 0.18 -11.86
C VAL A 88 1.44 1.64 -11.53
N GLU A 89 0.60 2.58 -11.97
CA GLU A 89 0.75 4.01 -11.65
C GLU A 89 0.35 4.30 -10.20
N GLU A 90 -0.66 3.60 -9.66
CA GLU A 90 -1.02 3.67 -8.24
C GLU A 90 0.15 3.22 -7.35
N ILE A 91 0.76 2.07 -7.65
CA ILE A 91 1.92 1.54 -6.93
C ILE A 91 3.13 2.45 -7.07
N ARG A 92 3.41 2.94 -8.29
CA ARG A 92 4.51 3.87 -8.56
C ARG A 92 4.37 5.16 -7.77
N THR A 93 3.14 5.66 -7.66
CA THR A 93 2.81 6.86 -6.90
C THR A 93 2.94 6.63 -5.40
N VAL A 94 2.39 5.54 -4.85
CA VAL A 94 2.46 5.24 -3.42
C VAL A 94 3.90 5.04 -2.96
N LEU A 95 4.73 4.33 -3.75
CA LEU A 95 6.16 4.17 -3.44
C LEU A 95 6.90 5.51 -3.46
N ASP A 96 6.67 6.37 -4.46
CA ASP A 96 7.30 7.70 -4.54
C ASP A 96 6.94 8.62 -3.36
N ARG A 97 5.70 8.52 -2.90
CA ARG A 97 5.18 9.33 -1.79
C ARG A 97 5.54 8.80 -0.41
N SER A 98 5.96 7.54 -0.32
CA SER A 98 6.39 6.89 0.90
C SER A 98 7.83 7.23 1.24
N VAL A 99 8.15 7.27 2.54
CA VAL A 99 9.48 7.66 3.04
C VAL A 99 10.09 6.65 4.01
N ARG A 100 9.33 5.61 4.37
CA ARG A 100 9.71 4.60 5.35
C ARG A 100 9.10 3.25 4.98
N GLY A 101 9.85 2.19 5.22
CA GLY A 101 9.40 0.81 4.97
C GLY A 101 10.12 -0.21 5.84
N MET A 102 9.72 -1.46 5.70
CA MET A 102 10.39 -2.61 6.31
C MET A 102 11.30 -3.27 5.27
N LEU A 103 12.61 -3.20 5.50
CA LEU A 103 13.61 -3.89 4.69
C LEU A 103 13.79 -5.31 5.22
N SER A 104 13.65 -6.30 4.33
CA SER A 104 13.98 -7.70 4.58
C SER A 104 15.28 -8.07 3.89
N THR A 105 16.23 -8.64 4.65
CA THR A 105 17.56 -9.05 4.18
C THR A 105 17.85 -10.50 4.57
N PHE A 106 18.91 -11.09 4.01
CA PHE A 106 19.47 -12.35 4.50
C PHE A 106 20.42 -12.07 5.66
N SER A 107 20.14 -12.64 6.84
CA SER A 107 20.97 -12.39 8.02
C SER A 107 22.37 -12.94 7.85
N LYS A 108 23.38 -12.07 7.89
CA LYS A 108 24.78 -12.50 7.90
C LYS A 108 25.15 -13.25 9.19
N LYS A 109 24.48 -12.89 10.31
CA LYS A 109 24.80 -13.43 11.64
C LYS A 109 24.10 -14.76 11.93
N PHE A 110 22.89 -14.93 11.43
CA PHE A 110 22.05 -16.09 11.68
C PHE A 110 21.79 -16.79 10.34
N ASP A 111 22.74 -17.64 9.94
CA ASP A 111 22.69 -18.32 8.65
C ASP A 111 21.36 -19.08 8.45
N GLY A 112 20.81 -18.99 7.24
CA GLY A 112 19.50 -19.53 6.90
C GLY A 112 18.27 -18.71 7.33
N TYR A 113 18.43 -17.64 8.14
CA TYR A 113 17.31 -16.80 8.57
C TYR A 113 17.25 -15.46 7.82
N PRO A 114 16.05 -14.95 7.50
CA PRO A 114 15.88 -13.56 7.10
C PRO A 114 15.99 -12.63 8.31
N SER A 115 16.23 -11.36 8.05
CA SER A 115 16.22 -10.27 9.04
C SER A 115 15.32 -9.15 8.57
N GLY A 116 14.59 -8.52 9.49
CA GLY A 116 13.73 -7.37 9.22
C GLY A 116 14.22 -6.14 9.95
N SER A 117 14.24 -4.98 9.27
CA SER A 117 14.55 -3.70 9.90
C SER A 117 13.76 -2.55 9.31
N MET A 118 13.43 -1.55 10.12
CA MET A 118 12.85 -0.30 9.64
C MET A 118 13.94 0.53 8.96
N VAL A 119 13.63 1.05 7.78
CA VAL A 119 14.52 1.95 7.02
C VAL A 119 13.76 3.16 6.51
N ASP A 120 14.44 4.30 6.51
CA ASP A 120 13.99 5.49 5.80
C ASP A 120 14.55 5.45 4.37
N PHE A 121 13.71 5.81 3.40
CA PHE A 121 14.07 5.77 1.98
C PHE A 121 13.49 6.95 1.20
N ALA A 122 13.99 7.16 0.00
CA ALA A 122 13.39 8.04 -1.00
C ALA A 122 13.49 7.39 -2.38
N CYS A 123 12.50 7.55 -3.25
CA CYS A 123 12.63 7.09 -4.63
C CYS A 123 13.46 8.06 -5.48
N ASP A 124 14.33 7.52 -6.33
CA ASP A 124 14.93 8.29 -7.43
C ASP A 124 13.93 8.53 -8.57
N ALA A 125 14.37 9.20 -9.64
CA ALA A 125 13.51 9.49 -10.80
C ALA A 125 12.95 8.24 -11.50
N ASN A 126 13.66 7.11 -11.44
CA ASN A 126 13.20 5.81 -11.98
C ASN A 126 12.29 5.07 -10.99
N GLY A 127 12.14 5.56 -9.77
CA GLY A 127 11.35 4.95 -8.71
C GLY A 127 12.14 3.99 -7.84
N TYR A 128 13.46 3.96 -7.96
CA TYR A 128 14.29 3.02 -7.25
C TYR A 128 14.50 3.53 -5.82
N PRO A 129 14.19 2.74 -4.78
CA PRO A 129 14.40 3.16 -3.40
C PRO A 129 15.90 3.41 -3.12
N ILE A 130 16.20 4.62 -2.68
CA ILE A 130 17.48 5.06 -2.15
C ILE A 130 17.44 4.90 -0.64
N LEU A 131 18.42 4.19 -0.09
CA LEU A 131 18.68 4.07 1.35
C LEU A 131 19.96 4.84 1.69
N ALA A 132 19.96 5.55 2.80
CA ALA A 132 21.18 6.03 3.45
C ALA A 132 21.47 5.12 4.64
N VAL A 133 22.50 4.29 4.55
CA VAL A 133 22.80 3.25 5.54
C VAL A 133 24.15 3.48 6.20
N SER A 134 24.22 3.27 7.51
CA SER A 134 25.49 3.27 8.26
C SER A 134 26.17 1.92 8.15
N ASP A 135 27.48 1.88 7.96
CA ASP A 135 28.29 0.65 7.94
C ASP A 135 28.25 -0.12 9.27
N LEU A 136 27.82 0.54 10.35
CA LEU A 136 27.63 -0.09 11.66
C LEU A 136 26.34 -0.92 11.74
N ALA A 137 25.33 -0.60 10.93
CA ALA A 137 24.00 -1.21 10.99
C ALA A 137 24.03 -2.70 10.58
N VAL A 138 23.13 -3.49 11.16
CA VAL A 138 23.00 -4.92 10.86
C VAL A 138 22.59 -5.13 9.41
N HIS A 139 21.58 -4.40 8.92
CA HIS A 139 21.14 -4.52 7.53
C HIS A 139 22.23 -4.14 6.51
N SER A 140 23.14 -3.22 6.83
CA SER A 140 24.25 -2.88 5.91
C SER A 140 25.22 -4.04 5.74
N LYS A 141 25.52 -4.74 6.84
CA LYS A 141 26.35 -5.94 6.84
C LYS A 141 25.68 -7.09 6.11
N ASP A 142 24.36 -7.22 6.26
CA ASP A 142 23.55 -8.19 5.54
C ASP A 142 23.58 -7.91 4.03
N LEU A 143 23.28 -6.68 3.60
CA LEU A 143 23.27 -6.27 2.18
C LEU A 143 24.64 -6.38 1.52
N THR A 144 25.72 -6.13 2.26
CA THR A 144 27.09 -6.33 1.77
C THR A 144 27.40 -7.81 1.52
N ALA A 145 26.88 -8.71 2.35
CA ALA A 145 27.07 -10.15 2.19
C ALA A 145 26.16 -10.73 1.09
N ASN A 146 24.94 -10.21 0.96
CA ASN A 146 23.99 -10.59 -0.07
C ASN A 146 23.11 -9.39 -0.45
N PRO A 147 23.22 -8.85 -1.68
CA PRO A 147 22.48 -7.65 -2.07
C PRO A 147 20.97 -7.90 -2.25
N LYS A 148 20.52 -9.16 -2.29
CA LYS A 148 19.10 -9.50 -2.48
C LYS A 148 18.29 -9.11 -1.26
N CYS A 149 17.29 -8.28 -1.48
CA CYS A 149 16.42 -7.79 -0.43
C CYS A 149 15.00 -7.55 -0.94
N SER A 150 14.09 -7.27 -0.02
CA SER A 150 12.79 -6.69 -0.35
C SER A 150 12.45 -5.52 0.57
N LEU A 151 11.72 -4.55 0.04
CA LEU A 151 11.19 -3.41 0.77
C LEU A 151 9.67 -3.49 0.80
N LEU A 152 9.11 -3.66 2.00
CA LEU A 152 7.68 -3.60 2.23
C LEU A 152 7.27 -2.17 2.61
N VAL A 153 6.24 -1.67 1.93
CA VAL A 153 5.66 -0.34 2.15
C VAL A 153 4.15 -0.50 2.28
N ALA A 154 3.60 -0.08 3.41
CA ALA A 154 2.16 0.02 3.63
C ALA A 154 1.71 1.48 3.42
N ARG A 155 0.65 1.70 2.65
CA ARG A 155 0.08 3.04 2.44
C ARG A 155 -0.37 3.65 3.77
N ASP A 156 -1.12 2.88 4.54
CA ASP A 156 -1.48 3.15 5.93
C ASP A 156 -1.01 1.96 6.78
N PRO A 157 0.06 2.11 7.59
CA PRO A 157 0.57 1.04 8.44
C PRO A 157 -0.41 0.52 9.49
N GLU A 158 -1.43 1.30 9.87
CA GLU A 158 -2.42 0.92 10.87
C GLU A 158 -3.66 0.24 10.24
N ASP A 159 -3.84 0.36 8.92
CA ASP A 159 -4.96 -0.25 8.21
C ASP A 159 -4.52 -1.51 7.44
N ARG A 160 -4.80 -2.66 8.04
CA ARG A 160 -4.53 -3.99 7.45
C ARG A 160 -5.21 -4.23 6.09
N THR A 161 -6.26 -3.46 5.76
CA THR A 161 -7.04 -3.62 4.53
C THR A 161 -6.53 -2.71 3.40
N ASP A 162 -5.61 -1.79 3.68
CA ASP A 162 -5.04 -0.90 2.65
C ASP A 162 -4.01 -1.62 1.76
N LEU A 163 -3.51 -0.88 0.77
CA LEU A 163 -2.46 -1.31 -0.14
C LEU A 163 -1.15 -1.52 0.61
N VAL A 164 -0.62 -2.74 0.48
CA VAL A 164 0.73 -3.12 0.88
C VAL A 164 1.51 -3.51 -0.37
N ILE A 165 2.68 -2.91 -0.54
CA ILE A 165 3.57 -3.11 -1.68
C ILE A 165 4.85 -3.77 -1.18
N THR A 166 5.31 -4.82 -1.87
CA THR A 166 6.61 -5.45 -1.62
C THR A 166 7.46 -5.40 -2.87
N LEU A 167 8.48 -4.56 -2.86
CA LEU A 167 9.46 -4.42 -3.93
C LEU A 167 10.64 -5.35 -3.66
N HIS A 168 10.89 -6.30 -4.57
CA HIS A 168 12.04 -7.20 -4.48
C HIS A 168 13.12 -6.73 -5.45
N GLY A 169 14.38 -6.71 -5.00
CA GLY A 169 15.47 -6.20 -5.81
C GLY A 169 16.85 -6.55 -5.27
N ASP A 170 17.85 -5.99 -5.91
CA ASP A 170 19.25 -6.07 -5.50
C ASP A 170 19.70 -4.67 -5.05
N ALA A 171 20.20 -4.55 -3.81
CA ALA A 171 20.76 -3.30 -3.29
C ALA A 171 22.18 -3.10 -3.82
N ILE A 172 22.39 -2.02 -4.57
CA ILE A 172 23.67 -1.67 -5.17
C ILE A 172 24.21 -0.38 -4.55
N THR A 173 25.53 -0.31 -4.40
CA THR A 173 26.19 0.94 -4.01
C THR A 173 26.02 1.98 -5.12
N VAL A 174 25.68 3.21 -4.73
CA VAL A 174 25.54 4.31 -5.67
C VAL A 174 26.92 4.75 -6.17
N PRO A 175 27.16 4.77 -7.50
CA PRO A 175 28.44 5.22 -8.07
C PRO A 175 28.74 6.68 -7.71
N GLU A 176 30.02 7.03 -7.60
CA GLU A 176 30.46 8.39 -7.24
C GLU A 176 29.80 9.48 -8.08
N LYS A 177 29.71 9.26 -9.40
CA LYS A 177 29.09 10.18 -10.37
C LYS A 177 27.61 10.48 -10.11
N ASP A 178 26.90 9.58 -9.42
CA ASP A 178 25.46 9.68 -9.17
C ASP A 178 25.15 10.14 -7.74
N LYS A 179 26.17 10.22 -6.85
CA LYS A 179 25.99 10.51 -5.42
C LYS A 179 25.30 11.83 -5.15
N GLU A 180 25.67 12.91 -5.86
CA GLU A 180 25.07 14.23 -5.63
C GLU A 180 23.57 14.24 -5.96
N ALA A 181 23.18 13.64 -7.09
CA ALA A 181 21.78 13.55 -7.51
C ALA A 181 20.96 12.68 -6.54
N VAL A 182 21.51 11.56 -6.12
CA VAL A 182 20.89 10.66 -5.13
C VAL A 182 20.74 11.34 -3.77
N ARG A 183 21.78 12.05 -3.31
CA ARG A 183 21.74 12.83 -2.07
C ARG A 183 20.65 13.89 -2.12
N ALA A 184 20.55 14.63 -3.22
CA ALA A 184 19.50 15.64 -3.40
C ALA A 184 18.09 15.02 -3.37
N ALA A 185 17.88 13.88 -4.05
CA ALA A 185 16.60 13.16 -4.03
C ALA A 185 16.24 12.66 -2.63
N TYR A 186 17.22 12.14 -1.87
CA TYR A 186 17.01 11.68 -0.50
C TYR A 186 16.64 12.83 0.44
N LEU A 187 17.40 13.93 0.42
CA LEU A 187 17.16 15.09 1.27
C LEU A 187 15.87 15.85 0.92
N ALA A 188 15.39 15.76 -0.33
CA ALA A 188 14.07 16.30 -0.68
C ALA A 188 12.93 15.61 0.09
N ARG A 189 13.12 14.36 0.53
CA ARG A 189 12.16 13.61 1.35
C ARG A 189 12.51 13.64 2.85
N HIS A 190 13.80 13.74 3.17
CA HIS A 190 14.33 13.74 4.52
C HIS A 190 15.19 15.00 4.78
N PRO A 191 14.58 16.20 4.86
CA PRO A 191 15.33 17.46 4.89
C PRO A 191 16.23 17.63 6.12
N ASN A 192 15.96 16.88 7.19
CA ASN A 192 16.73 16.94 8.44
C ASN A 192 17.79 15.84 8.55
N ALA A 193 18.02 15.06 7.48
CA ALA A 193 18.98 13.94 7.48
C ALA A 193 20.43 14.38 7.27
N PHE A 194 20.95 15.26 8.14
CA PHE A 194 22.33 15.76 8.05
C PHE A 194 23.40 14.66 8.21
N TRP A 195 23.04 13.53 8.84
CA TRP A 195 23.94 12.41 9.08
C TRP A 195 24.31 11.63 7.81
N VAL A 196 23.61 11.85 6.68
CA VAL A 196 23.95 11.19 5.41
C VAL A 196 25.33 11.59 4.87
N ASP A 197 25.90 12.69 5.38
CA ASP A 197 27.24 13.17 5.03
C ASP A 197 28.33 12.63 5.97
N PHE A 198 27.99 11.82 6.98
CA PHE A 198 28.96 11.21 7.87
C PHE A 198 29.74 10.12 7.15
N GLY A 199 31.02 9.96 7.50
CA GLY A 199 31.93 9.03 6.82
C GLY A 199 31.59 7.55 6.98
N ASP A 200 30.69 7.20 7.93
CA ASP A 200 30.17 5.85 8.10
C ASP A 200 28.85 5.62 7.35
N PHE A 201 28.30 6.62 6.64
CA PHE A 201 27.09 6.49 5.84
C PHE A 201 27.40 6.37 4.35
N GLN A 202 26.61 5.55 3.67
CA GLN A 202 26.64 5.41 2.23
C GLN A 202 25.23 5.30 1.64
N PHE A 203 25.09 5.74 0.40
CA PHE A 203 23.86 5.54 -0.36
C PHE A 203 23.85 4.20 -1.07
N LEU A 204 22.81 3.42 -0.83
CA LEU A 204 22.46 2.24 -1.61
C LEU A 204 21.20 2.52 -2.41
N ARG A 205 21.07 1.88 -3.57
CA ARG A 205 19.86 1.91 -4.39
C ARG A 205 19.37 0.49 -4.59
N ILE A 206 18.09 0.24 -4.31
CA ILE A 206 17.47 -1.06 -4.60
C ILE A 206 16.99 -1.04 -6.04
N GLU A 207 17.65 -1.81 -6.92
CA GLU A 207 17.21 -1.99 -8.29
C GLU A 207 16.07 -3.01 -8.34
N PRO A 208 14.84 -2.60 -8.69
CA PRO A 208 13.67 -3.47 -8.62
C PRO A 208 13.73 -4.57 -9.67
N LYS A 209 13.48 -5.81 -9.26
CA LYS A 209 13.23 -6.94 -10.16
C LYS A 209 11.76 -7.20 -10.38
N VAL A 210 11.00 -7.21 -9.28
CA VAL A 210 9.56 -7.39 -9.28
C VAL A 210 8.94 -6.57 -8.15
N VAL A 211 7.83 -5.91 -8.45
CA VAL A 211 7.03 -5.16 -7.48
C VAL A 211 5.70 -5.87 -7.32
N ARG A 212 5.43 -6.36 -6.12
CA ARG A 212 4.19 -7.05 -5.77
C ARG A 212 3.30 -6.15 -4.94
N PHE A 213 2.00 -6.35 -5.04
CA PHE A 213 1.07 -5.67 -4.17
C PHE A 213 -0.09 -6.57 -3.74
N VAL A 214 -0.66 -6.22 -2.60
CA VAL A 214 -1.92 -6.75 -2.10
C VAL A 214 -2.72 -5.61 -1.47
N SER A 215 -4.03 -5.60 -1.68
CA SER A 215 -4.95 -4.62 -1.11
C SER A 215 -6.25 -5.31 -0.70
N GLY A 216 -6.94 -4.80 0.31
CA GLY A 216 -8.24 -5.33 0.72
C GLY A 216 -8.16 -6.68 1.43
N VAL A 217 -7.04 -6.98 2.11
CA VAL A 217 -6.91 -8.22 2.90
C VAL A 217 -8.03 -8.28 3.94
N ALA A 218 -8.67 -9.46 4.05
CA ALA A 218 -9.85 -9.69 4.89
C ALA A 218 -11.08 -8.84 4.52
N THR A 219 -11.19 -8.41 3.26
CA THR A 219 -12.38 -7.77 2.69
C THR A 219 -12.83 -8.52 1.44
N ALA A 220 -14.05 -8.25 0.97
CA ALA A 220 -14.53 -8.81 -0.29
C ALA A 220 -13.84 -8.22 -1.54
N LEU A 221 -13.15 -7.08 -1.40
CA LEU A 221 -12.45 -6.39 -2.48
C LEU A 221 -10.93 -6.69 -2.44
N LEU A 222 -10.58 -7.97 -2.35
CA LEU A 222 -9.19 -8.42 -2.37
C LEU A 222 -8.58 -8.24 -3.77
N GLY A 223 -7.54 -7.42 -3.86
CA GLY A 223 -6.75 -7.21 -5.08
C GLY A 223 -5.31 -7.64 -4.85
N SER A 224 -4.69 -8.24 -5.86
CA SER A 224 -3.25 -8.53 -5.84
C SER A 224 -2.70 -8.59 -7.26
N GLY A 225 -1.39 -8.43 -7.38
CA GLY A 225 -0.70 -8.55 -8.66
C GLY A 225 0.79 -8.26 -8.53
N GLU A 226 1.48 -8.33 -9.65
CA GLU A 226 2.91 -8.03 -9.73
C GLU A 226 3.27 -7.34 -11.04
N PHE A 227 4.32 -6.55 -11.00
CA PHE A 227 4.91 -5.85 -12.14
C PHE A 227 6.40 -6.15 -12.21
N THR A 228 6.91 -6.31 -13.42
CA THR A 228 8.35 -6.35 -13.68
C THR A 228 9.00 -5.01 -13.32
N GLY A 229 10.32 -5.01 -13.10
CA GLY A 229 11.09 -3.78 -12.88
C GLY A 229 10.92 -2.75 -14.01
N ASP A 230 10.78 -3.20 -15.27
CA ASP A 230 10.62 -2.33 -16.43
C ASP A 230 9.21 -1.72 -16.54
N GLU A 231 8.16 -2.50 -16.26
CA GLU A 231 6.78 -1.98 -16.17
C GLU A 231 6.68 -0.92 -15.07
N TYR A 232 7.25 -1.21 -13.89
CA TYR A 232 7.31 -0.28 -12.78
C TYR A 232 8.05 1.02 -13.14
N LYS A 233 9.24 0.90 -13.76
CA LYS A 233 10.04 2.05 -14.18
C LYS A 233 9.34 2.93 -15.21
N SER A 234 8.58 2.31 -16.12
CA SER A 234 7.88 3.00 -17.20
C SER A 234 6.61 3.73 -16.73
N ALA A 235 6.07 3.36 -15.58
CA ALA A 235 4.92 4.00 -14.98
C ALA A 235 5.24 5.40 -14.47
N LYS A 236 4.25 6.29 -14.52
CA LYS A 236 4.37 7.67 -14.07
C LYS A 236 3.85 7.83 -12.65
N VAL A 237 4.50 8.71 -11.90
CA VAL A 237 3.96 9.20 -10.63
C VAL A 237 2.83 10.17 -10.92
N ASP A 238 1.70 10.02 -10.25
CA ASP A 238 0.60 10.97 -10.35
C ASP A 238 1.01 12.35 -9.81
N PRO A 239 0.90 13.43 -10.60
CA PRO A 239 1.40 14.74 -10.21
C PRO A 239 0.52 15.43 -9.15
N ILE A 240 -0.71 14.97 -8.93
CA ILE A 240 -1.65 15.57 -7.97
C ILE A 240 -1.49 14.94 -6.58
N ALA A 241 -1.02 13.69 -6.49
CA ALA A 241 -0.84 12.98 -5.24
C ALA A 241 0.08 13.70 -4.22
N GLN A 242 1.00 14.56 -4.67
CA GLN A 242 1.82 15.39 -3.79
C GLN A 242 1.00 16.36 -2.92
N PHE A 243 -0.21 16.70 -3.35
CA PHE A 243 -1.13 17.60 -2.65
C PHE A 243 -2.10 16.86 -1.73
N SER A 244 -2.04 15.53 -1.67
CA SER A 244 -2.96 14.70 -0.89
C SER A 244 -3.07 15.16 0.56
N LYS A 245 -1.96 15.15 1.32
CA LYS A 245 -1.96 15.51 2.75
C LYS A 245 -2.57 16.90 3.06
N PRO A 246 -2.17 18.01 2.40
CA PRO A 246 -2.79 19.30 2.68
C PRO A 246 -4.26 19.38 2.25
N VAL A 247 -4.69 18.67 1.19
CA VAL A 247 -6.12 18.60 0.80
C VAL A 247 -6.93 17.85 1.84
N THR A 248 -6.56 16.60 2.09
CA THR A 248 -7.33 15.70 2.95
C THR A 248 -7.40 16.25 4.36
N SER A 249 -6.30 16.80 4.90
CA SER A 249 -6.31 17.42 6.23
C SER A 249 -7.27 18.60 6.34
N HIS A 250 -7.34 19.48 5.33
CA HIS A 250 -8.26 20.63 5.36
C HIS A 250 -9.71 20.17 5.20
N MET A 251 -9.99 19.30 4.22
CA MET A 251 -11.33 18.78 3.97
C MET A 251 -11.88 17.99 5.17
N ASN A 252 -11.04 17.16 5.80
CA ASN A 252 -11.47 16.35 6.94
C ASN A 252 -11.72 17.19 8.21
N LYS A 253 -11.00 18.31 8.36
CA LYS A 253 -11.11 19.17 9.55
C LYS A 253 -12.27 20.15 9.44
N ASP A 254 -12.36 20.84 8.31
CA ASP A 254 -13.22 22.02 8.16
C ASP A 254 -14.48 21.73 7.32
N HIS A 255 -14.52 20.59 6.61
CA HIS A 255 -15.54 20.27 5.60
C HIS A 255 -16.06 18.82 5.68
N ALA A 256 -16.09 18.23 6.88
CA ALA A 256 -16.51 16.84 7.06
C ALA A 256 -17.96 16.56 6.57
N ASP A 257 -18.88 17.52 6.79
CA ASP A 257 -20.26 17.42 6.30
C ASP A 257 -20.34 17.52 4.77
N ASP A 258 -19.53 18.39 4.15
CA ASP A 258 -19.45 18.48 2.69
C ASP A 258 -18.93 17.16 2.08
N ASN A 259 -17.94 16.51 2.70
CA ASN A 259 -17.43 15.21 2.25
C ASN A 259 -18.52 14.15 2.21
N LYS A 260 -19.35 14.08 3.27
CA LYS A 260 -20.49 13.16 3.36
C LYS A 260 -21.47 13.42 2.21
N VAL A 261 -21.86 14.67 1.99
CA VAL A 261 -22.82 15.06 0.94
C VAL A 261 -22.28 14.69 -0.44
N ILE A 262 -21.00 14.96 -0.72
CA ILE A 262 -20.35 14.58 -1.98
C ILE A 262 -20.37 13.05 -2.16
N VAL A 263 -19.95 12.29 -1.15
CA VAL A 263 -19.90 10.82 -1.25
C VAL A 263 -21.28 10.24 -1.50
N GLN A 264 -22.30 10.67 -0.76
CA GLN A 264 -23.67 10.18 -0.94
C GLN A 264 -24.18 10.45 -2.36
N HIS A 265 -23.98 11.66 -2.87
CA HIS A 265 -24.45 12.03 -4.21
C HIS A 265 -23.71 11.28 -5.33
N TRP A 266 -22.38 11.23 -5.27
CA TRP A 266 -21.55 10.72 -6.37
C TRP A 266 -21.36 9.21 -6.37
N THR A 267 -21.72 8.52 -5.28
CA THR A 267 -21.65 7.06 -5.18
C THR A 267 -23.03 6.41 -5.02
N SER A 268 -24.07 7.19 -4.70
CA SER A 268 -25.38 6.71 -4.28
C SER A 268 -25.36 5.82 -3.02
N VAL A 269 -24.21 5.69 -2.34
CA VAL A 269 -24.07 4.92 -1.11
C VAL A 269 -24.44 5.81 0.07
N PRO A 270 -25.42 5.41 0.91
CA PRO A 270 -25.70 6.15 2.13
C PRO A 270 -24.51 6.00 3.09
N VAL A 271 -24.06 7.12 3.64
CA VAL A 271 -22.94 7.16 4.60
C VAL A 271 -23.26 8.09 5.76
N ASP A 272 -22.88 7.69 6.97
CA ASP A 272 -23.02 8.47 8.20
C ASP A 272 -21.87 9.47 8.34
N PHE A 273 -20.67 9.09 7.90
CA PHE A 273 -19.47 9.93 7.80
C PHE A 273 -18.62 9.57 6.58
N ALA A 274 -17.76 10.50 6.14
CA ALA A 274 -16.76 10.26 5.11
C ALA A 274 -15.45 11.00 5.44
N TYR A 275 -14.36 10.25 5.55
CA TYR A 275 -13.02 10.75 5.85
C TYR A 275 -12.09 10.51 4.65
N LEU A 276 -11.56 11.56 4.04
CA LEU A 276 -10.64 11.44 2.90
C LEU A 276 -9.31 10.84 3.34
N LEU A 277 -8.85 9.82 2.60
CA LEU A 277 -7.61 9.09 2.86
C LEU A 277 -6.48 9.62 1.98
N ASP A 278 -6.70 9.62 0.67
CA ASP A 278 -5.71 10.01 -0.32
C ASP A 278 -6.39 10.68 -1.54
N LEU A 279 -5.56 11.21 -2.42
CA LEU A 279 -5.94 11.99 -3.59
C LEU A 279 -4.98 11.70 -4.74
N ASP A 280 -5.51 11.63 -5.95
CA ASP A 280 -4.78 11.60 -7.21
C ASP A 280 -5.49 12.46 -8.26
N SER A 281 -4.99 12.49 -9.49
CA SER A 281 -5.54 13.33 -10.55
C SER A 281 -6.94 12.91 -11.02
N LEU A 282 -7.39 11.70 -10.69
CA LEU A 282 -8.69 11.17 -11.11
C LEU A 282 -9.74 11.21 -9.99
N GLY A 283 -9.37 11.58 -8.77
CA GLY A 283 -10.29 11.58 -7.64
C GLY A 283 -9.61 11.36 -6.31
N PHE A 284 -10.39 10.95 -5.30
CA PHE A 284 -9.91 10.68 -3.95
C PHE A 284 -10.53 9.41 -3.38
N ASN A 285 -9.85 8.77 -2.44
CA ASN A 285 -10.42 7.66 -1.68
C ASN A 285 -10.90 8.16 -0.30
N VAL A 286 -12.01 7.61 0.18
CA VAL A 286 -12.55 7.91 1.50
C VAL A 286 -12.72 6.63 2.32
N LYS A 287 -12.51 6.74 3.62
CA LYS A 287 -13.05 5.82 4.63
C LYS A 287 -14.41 6.35 5.03
N ALA A 288 -15.46 5.59 4.73
CA ALA A 288 -16.83 5.92 5.06
C ALA A 288 -17.41 4.87 6.01
N GLY A 289 -18.47 5.23 6.71
CA GLY A 289 -19.22 4.27 7.51
C GLY A 289 -20.72 4.46 7.37
N TYR A 290 -21.46 3.36 7.56
CA TYR A 290 -22.91 3.31 7.54
C TYR A 290 -23.39 2.19 8.47
N GLN A 291 -24.28 2.49 9.42
CA GLN A 291 -24.86 1.50 10.34
C GLN A 291 -23.80 0.60 11.02
N ASP A 292 -22.79 1.24 11.60
CA ASP A 292 -21.63 0.63 12.30
C ASP A 292 -20.62 -0.12 11.41
N ASP A 293 -20.90 -0.28 10.12
CA ASP A 293 -19.92 -0.84 9.18
C ASP A 293 -19.03 0.27 8.63
N THR A 294 -17.76 -0.08 8.37
CA THR A 294 -16.78 0.83 7.78
C THR A 294 -16.19 0.21 6.52
N PHE A 295 -16.06 1.01 5.47
CA PHE A 295 -15.59 0.59 4.17
C PHE A 295 -14.86 1.73 3.45
N LYS A 296 -14.17 1.39 2.35
CA LYS A 296 -13.51 2.36 1.49
C LYS A 296 -14.35 2.62 0.26
N LEU A 297 -14.44 3.88 -0.16
CA LEU A 297 -15.08 4.31 -1.39
C LEU A 297 -14.11 5.13 -2.24
N ARG A 298 -14.04 4.80 -3.52
CA ARG A 298 -13.38 5.64 -4.53
C ARG A 298 -14.36 6.72 -4.98
N VAL A 299 -13.99 7.99 -4.95
CA VAL A 299 -14.82 9.08 -5.48
C VAL A 299 -14.09 9.72 -6.68
N PRO A 300 -14.49 9.40 -7.92
CA PRO A 300 -13.85 9.96 -9.10
C PRO A 300 -14.26 11.43 -9.28
N PHE A 301 -13.32 12.26 -9.74
CA PHE A 301 -13.65 13.58 -10.27
C PHE A 301 -14.43 13.44 -11.59
N PRO A 302 -15.27 14.44 -11.96
CA PRO A 302 -15.96 14.45 -13.25
C PRO A 302 -15.00 14.51 -14.44
N ARG A 303 -13.77 14.99 -14.23
CA ARG A 303 -12.66 14.98 -15.19
C ARG A 303 -11.33 14.94 -14.43
N ARG A 304 -10.23 14.65 -15.15
CA ARG A 304 -8.88 14.71 -14.58
C ARG A 304 -8.56 16.12 -14.07
N ALA A 305 -8.01 16.20 -12.86
CA ALA A 305 -7.46 17.42 -12.27
C ALA A 305 -6.08 17.73 -12.84
N GLU A 306 -5.85 18.97 -13.24
CA GLU A 306 -4.59 19.39 -13.88
C GLU A 306 -3.55 19.92 -12.89
N ASP A 307 -4.00 20.59 -11.82
CA ASP A 307 -3.13 21.17 -10.80
C ASP A 307 -3.82 21.29 -9.42
N ARG A 308 -3.09 21.86 -8.45
CA ARG A 308 -3.58 22.07 -7.07
C ARG A 308 -4.86 22.89 -7.00
N LYS A 309 -4.98 23.94 -7.81
CA LYS A 309 -6.12 24.86 -7.83
C LYS A 309 -7.31 24.16 -8.47
N ASP A 310 -7.07 23.39 -9.51
CA ASP A 310 -8.10 22.63 -10.22
C ASP A 310 -8.74 21.54 -9.34
N VAL A 311 -7.97 20.88 -8.46
CA VAL A 311 -8.52 19.99 -7.42
C VAL A 311 -9.58 20.71 -6.58
N LYS A 312 -9.29 21.95 -6.15
CA LYS A 312 -10.26 22.74 -5.37
C LYS A 312 -11.51 23.06 -6.21
N THR A 313 -11.31 23.48 -7.47
CA THR A 313 -12.41 23.76 -8.40
C THR A 313 -13.34 22.55 -8.54
N LEU A 314 -12.77 21.35 -8.76
CA LEU A 314 -13.52 20.12 -8.93
C LEU A 314 -14.28 19.71 -7.66
N ILE A 315 -13.67 19.83 -6.48
CA ILE A 315 -14.36 19.54 -5.21
C ILE A 315 -15.56 20.49 -5.01
N VAL A 316 -15.39 21.78 -5.32
CA VAL A 316 -16.48 22.77 -5.22
C VAL A 316 -17.59 22.48 -6.23
N GLU A 317 -17.24 22.13 -7.47
CA GLU A 317 -18.21 21.72 -8.51
C GLU A 317 -19.01 20.50 -8.06
N MET A 318 -18.32 19.46 -7.55
CA MET A 318 -18.95 18.25 -7.03
C MET A 318 -19.89 18.55 -5.87
N LEU A 319 -19.50 19.46 -4.96
CA LEU A 319 -20.34 19.90 -3.84
C LEU A 319 -21.58 20.66 -4.31
N GLN A 320 -21.43 21.56 -5.29
CA GLN A 320 -22.55 22.31 -5.87
C GLN A 320 -23.55 21.39 -6.55
N ALA A 321 -23.08 20.37 -7.27
CA ALA A 321 -23.93 19.34 -7.87
C ALA A 321 -24.65 18.49 -6.82
N ALA A 322 -24.00 18.23 -5.69
CA ALA A 322 -24.54 17.40 -4.61
C ALA A 322 -25.55 18.12 -3.72
N ARG A 323 -25.48 19.46 -3.63
CA ARG A 323 -26.45 20.24 -2.86
C ARG A 323 -27.80 20.27 -3.59
N PRO A 324 -28.92 20.08 -2.88
CA PRO A 324 -30.24 20.21 -3.48
C PRO A 324 -30.38 21.62 -4.07
N LYS A 325 -30.92 21.71 -5.29
CA LYS A 325 -31.30 23.01 -5.85
C LYS A 325 -32.29 23.66 -4.88
N ALA A 326 -31.98 24.85 -4.39
CA ALA A 326 -32.95 25.65 -3.68
C ALA A 326 -34.13 25.90 -4.65
N GLU A 327 -35.33 25.48 -4.25
CA GLU A 327 -36.58 25.80 -4.94
C GLU A 327 -36.88 27.30 -4.90
#